data_AF-A0A519H7F7-F1
#
_entry.id   AF-A0A519H7F7-F1
#
_cell.length_a   1.000
_cell.length_b   1.000
_cell.length_c   1.000
_cell.angle_alpha   90.00
_cell.angle_beta   90.00
_cell.angle_gamma   90.00
#
_symmetry.space_group_name_H-M   'P 1'
#
loop_
_entity.id
_entity.type
_entity.pdbx_description
1 polymer ?
#
loop_
_entity_poly.entity_id
_entity_poly.type
_entity_poly.pdbx_seq_one_letter_code
_entity_poly.pdbx_strand_id
1 'polypeptide(L)'
;VARHAKNKDNAVKLLEYLASAEAQNYFANGNNEWPVAKGVTTDNAALKTMSGGSFKSETIPIGAVGANQTKVQQMLDRAGFK
;
A
#
# COMPACT_ATOMS: atom_id res chain seq x y z
N VAL A 1 8.89 -3.52 -11.39
CA VAL A 1 9.85 -4.57 -11.84
C VAL A 1 11.26 -4.03 -11.74
N ALA A 2 12.20 -4.80 -11.18
CA ALA A 2 13.59 -4.35 -11.01
C ALA A 2 14.28 -4.09 -12.36
N ARG A 3 15.19 -3.10 -12.40
CA ARG A 3 15.91 -2.67 -13.61
C ARG A 3 16.67 -3.82 -14.31
N HIS A 4 17.20 -4.76 -13.53
CA HIS A 4 18.01 -5.88 -14.01
C HIS A 4 17.35 -7.24 -13.76
N ALA A 5 16.01 -7.30 -13.78
CA ALA A 5 15.28 -8.55 -13.59
C ALA A 5 15.63 -9.57 -14.71
N LYS A 6 16.17 -10.74 -14.32
CA LYS A 6 16.51 -11.83 -15.26
C LYS A 6 15.27 -12.45 -15.94
N ASN A 7 14.10 -12.31 -15.31
CA ASN A 7 12.83 -12.80 -15.84
C ASN A 7 11.78 -11.68 -15.74
N LYS A 8 11.88 -10.71 -16.65
CA LYS A 8 11.06 -9.50 -16.63
C LYS A 8 9.57 -9.80 -16.82
N ASP A 9 9.23 -10.70 -17.73
CA ASP A 9 7.85 -11.03 -18.06
C ASP A 9 7.14 -11.70 -16.88
N ASN A 10 7.79 -12.67 -16.21
CA ASN A 10 7.20 -13.26 -15.01
C ASN A 10 7.14 -12.29 -13.83
N ALA A 11 8.07 -11.33 -13.74
CA ALA A 11 7.97 -10.28 -12.73
C ALA A 11 6.78 -9.34 -12.97
N VAL A 12 6.42 -9.07 -14.23
CA VAL A 12 5.18 -8.35 -14.56
C VAL A 12 3.96 -9.19 -14.18
N LYS A 13 3.91 -10.46 -14.58
CA LYS A 13 2.81 -11.38 -14.23
C LYS A 13 2.61 -11.52 -12.71
N LEU A 14 3.69 -11.50 -11.95
CA LEU A 14 3.61 -11.51 -10.48
C LEU A 14 2.91 -10.24 -9.96
N LEU A 15 3.24 -9.06 -10.47
CA LEU A 15 2.57 -7.82 -10.07
C LEU A 15 1.09 -7.80 -10.49
N GLU A 16 0.77 -8.36 -11.66
CA GLU A 16 -0.61 -8.53 -12.12
C GLU A 16 -1.40 -9.47 -11.20
N TYR A 17 -0.79 -10.61 -10.82
CA TYR A 17 -1.37 -11.52 -9.84
C TYR A 17 -1.62 -10.82 -8.51
N LEU A 18 -0.65 -10.06 -7.99
CA LEU A 18 -0.80 -9.32 -6.74
C LEU A 18 -1.94 -8.29 -6.79
N ALA A 19 -2.28 -7.76 -7.96
CA ALA A 19 -3.40 -6.85 -8.17
C ALA A 19 -4.76 -7.56 -8.37
N SER A 20 -4.78 -8.89 -8.48
CA SER A 20 -6.01 -9.68 -8.60
C SER A 20 -6.83 -9.66 -7.30
N ALA A 21 -8.14 -9.86 -7.42
CA ALA A 21 -9.04 -9.89 -6.26
C ALA A 21 -8.70 -11.01 -5.26
N GLU A 22 -8.27 -12.16 -5.74
CA GLU A 22 -7.89 -13.31 -4.90
C GLU A 22 -6.65 -12.99 -4.07
N ALA A 23 -5.57 -12.51 -4.72
CA ALA A 23 -4.35 -12.14 -4.02
C ALA A 23 -4.59 -11.00 -3.04
N GLN A 24 -5.32 -9.96 -3.45
CA GLN A 24 -5.64 -8.83 -2.58
C GLN A 24 -6.41 -9.27 -1.32
N ASN A 25 -7.38 -10.19 -1.46
CA ASN A 25 -8.07 -10.76 -0.30
C ASN A 25 -7.13 -11.56 0.61
N TYR A 26 -6.26 -12.39 0.04
CA TYR A 26 -5.30 -13.18 0.81
C TYR A 26 -4.33 -12.28 1.60
N PHE A 27 -3.68 -11.33 0.94
CA PHE A 27 -2.67 -10.46 1.57
C PHE A 27 -3.28 -9.47 2.58
N ALA A 28 -4.42 -8.87 2.27
CA ALA A 28 -5.12 -7.96 3.17
C ALA A 28 -5.54 -8.65 4.48
N ASN A 29 -6.07 -9.88 4.39
CA ASN A 29 -6.42 -10.68 5.56
C ASN A 29 -5.18 -11.15 6.32
N GLY A 30 -4.09 -11.48 5.62
CA GLY A 30 -2.85 -11.96 6.23
C GLY A 30 -2.04 -10.90 6.98
N ASN A 31 -2.14 -9.62 6.59
CA ASN A 31 -1.33 -8.54 7.16
C ASN A 31 -2.11 -7.36 7.76
N ASN A 32 -3.44 -7.45 7.85
CA ASN A 32 -4.30 -6.36 8.32
C ASN A 32 -4.08 -5.04 7.55
N GLU A 33 -3.96 -5.14 6.22
CA GLU A 33 -3.85 -4.00 5.31
C GLU A 33 -5.09 -3.91 4.40
N TRP A 34 -5.41 -2.71 3.92
CA TRP A 34 -6.55 -2.53 3.01
C TRP A 34 -6.20 -2.89 1.56
N PRO A 35 -7.10 -3.57 0.83
CA PRO A 35 -6.90 -3.85 -0.58
C PRO A 35 -6.93 -2.56 -1.40
N VAL A 36 -6.12 -2.51 -2.45
CA VAL A 36 -6.03 -1.35 -3.37
C VAL A 36 -6.81 -1.57 -4.68
N ALA A 37 -7.07 -2.82 -5.05
CA ALA A 37 -7.84 -3.13 -6.24
C ALA A 37 -9.31 -2.71 -6.05
N LYS A 38 -9.87 -2.04 -7.06
CA LYS A 38 -11.24 -1.53 -7.02
C LYS A 38 -12.24 -2.68 -6.85
N GLY A 39 -13.22 -2.49 -5.97
CA GLY A 39 -14.31 -3.44 -5.75
C GLY A 39 -13.94 -4.67 -4.93
N VAL A 40 -12.71 -4.75 -4.40
CA VAL A 40 -12.32 -5.83 -3.49
C VAL A 40 -12.70 -5.45 -2.06
N THR A 41 -13.52 -6.29 -1.44
CA THR A 41 -13.88 -6.20 -0.02
C THR A 41 -13.36 -7.41 0.73
N THR A 42 -12.72 -7.19 1.86
CA THR A 42 -12.12 -8.24 2.69
C THR A 42 -12.95 -8.50 3.93
N ASP A 43 -13.09 -9.76 4.33
CA ASP A 43 -13.68 -10.14 5.62
C ASP A 43 -12.66 -10.12 6.76
N ASN A 44 -11.93 -8.99 6.90
CA ASN A 44 -10.95 -8.81 7.96
C ASN A 44 -11.61 -8.15 9.18
N ALA A 45 -11.69 -8.88 10.30
CA ALA A 45 -12.30 -8.39 11.53
C ALA A 45 -11.61 -7.12 12.08
N ALA A 46 -10.26 -7.07 12.06
CA ALA A 46 -9.52 -5.91 12.54
C ALA A 46 -9.84 -4.65 11.73
N LEU A 47 -9.85 -4.76 10.39
CA LEU A 47 -10.16 -3.62 9.52
C LEU A 47 -11.61 -3.13 9.68
N LYS A 48 -12.55 -4.07 9.86
CA LYS A 48 -13.96 -3.75 10.12
C LYS A 48 -14.11 -2.99 11.44
N THR A 49 -13.46 -3.47 12.51
CA THR A 49 -13.51 -2.80 13.83
C THR A 49 -12.85 -1.42 13.79
N MET A 50 -11.72 -1.26 13.08
CA MET A 50 -11.00 0.02 13.02
C MET A 50 -11.72 1.10 12.22
N SER A 51 -12.36 0.72 11.11
CA SER A 51 -12.96 1.70 10.18
C SER A 51 -14.48 1.85 10.33
N GLY A 52 -15.15 0.94 11.04
CA GLY A 52 -16.62 0.87 11.01
C GLY A 52 -17.18 0.54 9.62
N GLY A 53 -16.35 0.00 8.72
CA GLY A 53 -16.73 -0.41 7.36
C GLY A 53 -16.33 0.55 6.24
N SER A 54 -15.92 1.78 6.52
CA SER A 54 -15.33 2.69 5.51
C SER A 54 -14.59 3.87 6.14
N PHE A 55 -13.69 4.50 5.38
CA PHE A 55 -13.04 5.75 5.79
C PHE A 55 -12.72 6.61 4.56
N LYS A 56 -12.50 7.89 4.80
CA LYS A 56 -12.04 8.81 3.74
C LYS A 56 -10.53 8.66 3.56
N SER A 57 -10.11 8.08 2.44
CA SER A 57 -8.69 8.02 2.09
C SER A 57 -8.15 9.37 1.63
N GLU A 58 -6.89 9.66 1.98
CA GLU A 58 -6.14 10.75 1.37
C GLU A 58 -5.85 10.42 -0.11
N THR A 59 -5.92 11.44 -0.95
CA THR A 59 -5.80 11.35 -2.42
C THR A 59 -4.52 12.00 -2.97
N ILE A 60 -3.72 12.65 -2.12
CA ILE A 60 -2.39 13.12 -2.50
C ILE A 60 -1.58 11.95 -3.09
N PRO A 61 -1.00 12.12 -4.29
CA PRO A 61 -0.16 11.07 -4.89
C PRO A 61 0.98 10.69 -3.96
N ILE A 62 1.16 9.39 -3.69
CA ILE A 62 2.23 8.92 -2.80
C ILE A 62 3.64 9.32 -3.29
N GLY A 63 3.80 9.49 -4.61
CA GLY A 63 5.03 10.04 -5.19
C GLY A 63 5.34 11.48 -4.75
N ALA A 64 4.33 12.31 -4.51
CA ALA A 64 4.51 13.66 -3.96
C ALA A 64 4.95 13.63 -2.50
N VAL A 65 4.46 12.65 -1.72
CA VAL A 65 4.95 12.40 -0.35
C VAL A 65 6.43 12.01 -0.38
N GLY A 66 6.80 11.05 -1.23
CA GLY A 66 8.19 10.62 -1.40
C GLY A 66 9.13 11.74 -1.85
N ALA A 67 8.69 12.60 -2.77
CA ALA A 67 9.48 13.75 -3.24
C ALA A 67 9.79 14.77 -2.13
N ASN A 68 9.02 14.79 -1.04
CA ASN A 68 9.23 15.68 0.10
C ASN A 68 9.91 15.00 1.28
N GLN A 69 10.23 13.71 1.21
CA GLN A 69 10.76 12.92 2.32
C GLN A 69 12.00 13.56 2.97
N THR A 70 12.97 14.05 2.18
CA THR A 70 14.18 14.71 2.71
C THR A 70 13.87 15.98 3.48
N LYS A 71 12.94 16.80 2.98
CA LYS A 71 12.53 18.05 3.64
C LYS A 71 11.84 17.75 4.97
N VAL A 72 10.96 16.75 4.99
CA VAL A 72 10.28 16.31 6.21
C VAL A 72 11.29 15.77 7.23
N GLN A 73 12.27 14.98 6.81
CA GLN A 73 13.30 14.47 7.72
C GLN A 73 14.10 15.61 8.38
N GLN A 74 14.46 16.65 7.62
CA GLN A 74 15.12 17.84 8.18
C GLN A 74 14.23 18.60 9.17
N MET A 75 12.91 18.65 8.92
CA MET A 75 11.97 19.28 9.85
C MET A 75 11.84 18.48 11.15
N LEU A 76 11.74 17.15 11.05
CA LEU A 76 11.67 16.26 12.21
C LEU A 76 12.94 16.35 13.07
N ASP A 77 14.12 16.40 12.43
CA ASP A 77 15.41 16.60 13.09
C ASP A 77 15.45 17.94 13.86
N ARG A 78 15.09 19.05 13.20
CA ARG A 78 15.03 20.38 13.84
C ARG A 78 13.99 20.45 14.97
N ALA A 79 12.92 19.68 14.88
CA ALA A 79 11.91 19.57 15.94
C ALA A 79 12.35 18.65 17.10
N GLY A 80 13.50 17.98 16.99
CA GLY A 80 13.99 17.04 17.99
C GLY A 80 13.18 15.75 18.08
N PHE A 81 12.46 15.38 17.02
CA PHE A 81 11.69 14.14 16.96
C PHE A 81 12.66 12.95 16.84
N LYS A 82 12.62 12.04 17.82
CA LYS A 82 13.50 10.86 17.92
C LYS A 82 12.78 9.59 17.50
#